data_AF-A0A8T4MB77-F1
#
_entry.id   AF-A0A8T4MB77-F1
#
_cell.length_a   1.000
_cell.length_b   1.000
_cell.length_c   1.000
_cell.angle_alpha   90.00
_cell.angle_beta   90.00
_cell.angle_gamma   90.00
#
_symmetry.space_group_name_H-M   'P 1'
#
loop_
_entity.id
_entity.type
_entity.pdbx_description
1 polymer ?
#
loop_
_entity_poly.entity_id
_entity_poly.type
_entity_poly.pdbx_seq_one_letter_code
_entity_poly.pdbx_strand_id
1 'polypeptide(L)'
;MIKKGVYFLIAFSLVIIVFGIIGVIAQSSNPENVSCTDDQVILTLSKLTNAHAGIPGQNNHSVKVCYSSIFNEQYLGANPSQCKNNSDNRILILSDVKNAHATSPNRELGAEEISLCYGDLSCRIAEGSCNSAIGEKRVVSLDKRKDSHLSLLEADGYNLNICCSVQRAGNTSLLINIIKPKMWENFSVSQAVEFEVEIANSSSLGSDIDITWDFDDGNITTIDSCISKGKCNIKHIYSNQAHYIIKANAKKQNSSETSSDHVDILVYKNGLNLFAIISNPEFGENIQSNTPVSFNGNQSFIARCGSSCPSGKQCYTIPNNQLVCYNFAKPARVDLNGALGDYLFWFNWTFDKGKQNADDKSIIGTWNLNYTGVVEFDRTFFTEGNHTATLIVGYESTG
;
A
#
# COMPACT_ATOMS: atom_id res chain seq x y z
N MET A 1 29.98 -67.07 -1.58
CA MET A 1 29.05 -66.33 -2.48
C MET A 1 27.90 -65.80 -1.62
N ILE A 2 27.26 -64.69 -1.99
CA ILE A 2 26.35 -63.86 -1.16
C ILE A 2 27.10 -62.81 -0.32
N LYS A 3 27.45 -61.67 -0.94
CA LYS A 3 27.76 -60.39 -0.25
C LYS A 3 27.92 -59.18 -1.20
N LYS A 4 27.17 -59.12 -2.31
CA LYS A 4 27.21 -57.98 -3.25
C LYS A 4 25.84 -57.42 -3.65
N GLY A 5 24.77 -57.78 -2.93
CA GLY A 5 23.38 -57.45 -3.31
C GLY A 5 22.61 -56.50 -2.39
N VAL A 6 23.26 -55.84 -1.42
CA VAL A 6 22.56 -54.99 -0.42
C VAL A 6 22.95 -53.50 -0.52
N TYR A 7 24.07 -53.17 -1.15
CA TYR A 7 24.52 -51.77 -1.25
C TYR A 7 23.85 -50.97 -2.38
N PHE A 8 23.11 -51.63 -3.29
CA PHE A 8 22.49 -50.95 -4.43
C PHE A 8 21.08 -50.39 -4.13
N LEU A 9 20.42 -50.84 -3.05
CA LEU A 9 19.09 -50.35 -2.67
C LEU A 9 19.13 -49.19 -1.66
N ILE A 10 20.23 -49.02 -0.91
CA ILE A 10 20.38 -47.92 0.04
C ILE A 10 20.89 -46.64 -0.66
N ALA A 11 21.65 -46.76 -1.74
CA ALA A 11 22.11 -45.61 -2.52
C ALA A 11 21.00 -44.96 -3.37
N PHE A 12 20.00 -45.72 -3.82
CA PHE A 12 18.91 -45.17 -4.64
C PHE A 12 17.78 -44.55 -3.79
N SER A 13 17.64 -44.97 -2.52
CA SER A 13 16.66 -44.37 -1.60
C SER A 13 17.15 -43.07 -0.96
N LEU A 14 18.45 -42.76 -1.05
CA LEU A 14 19.01 -41.49 -0.55
C LEU A 14 19.05 -40.38 -1.62
N VAL A 15 18.92 -40.72 -2.91
CA VAL A 15 18.90 -39.75 -4.01
C VAL A 15 17.48 -39.17 -4.26
N ILE A 16 16.43 -39.88 -3.83
CA ILE A 16 15.04 -39.39 -3.95
C ILE A 16 14.64 -38.48 -2.77
N ILE A 17 15.36 -38.52 -1.64
CA ILE A 17 15.10 -37.64 -0.49
C ILE A 17 15.79 -36.26 -0.64
N VAL A 18 16.78 -36.12 -1.55
CA VAL A 18 17.48 -34.84 -1.78
C VAL A 18 16.79 -33.93 -2.81
N PHE A 19 15.81 -34.44 -3.56
CA PHE A 19 15.03 -33.64 -4.53
C PHE A 19 13.57 -33.38 -4.11
N GLY A 20 13.19 -33.72 -2.88
CA GLY A 20 11.78 -33.73 -2.44
C GLY A 20 11.28 -32.54 -1.64
N ILE A 21 12.12 -31.55 -1.27
CA ILE A 21 11.67 -30.38 -0.48
C ILE A 21 12.45 -29.12 -0.90
N ILE A 22 12.25 -28.67 -2.15
CA ILE A 22 12.36 -27.24 -2.46
C ILE A 22 10.92 -26.76 -2.60
N GLY A 23 10.21 -26.76 -1.46
CA GLY A 23 8.99 -25.99 -1.31
C GLY A 23 9.40 -24.52 -1.34
N VAL A 24 9.25 -23.91 -2.50
CA VAL A 24 9.32 -22.46 -2.67
C VAL A 24 8.19 -21.86 -1.84
N ILE A 25 8.47 -21.53 -0.59
CA ILE A 25 7.63 -20.60 0.17
C ILE A 25 8.05 -19.21 -0.29
N ALA A 26 7.60 -18.83 -1.50
CA ALA A 26 7.44 -17.43 -1.80
C ALA A 26 6.34 -16.92 -0.85
N GLN A 27 6.74 -16.36 0.30
CA GLN A 27 5.85 -15.52 1.08
C GLN A 27 5.57 -14.29 0.21
N SER A 28 4.57 -14.42 -0.66
CA SER A 28 3.82 -13.29 -1.17
C SER A 28 3.42 -12.50 0.07
N SER A 29 3.98 -11.30 0.24
CA SER A 29 3.36 -10.28 1.08
C SER A 29 1.91 -10.24 0.64
N ASN A 30 0.98 -10.72 1.45
CA ASN A 30 -0.44 -10.45 1.24
C ASN A 30 -0.57 -8.93 1.40
N PRO A 31 -0.96 -8.15 0.39
CA PRO A 31 -1.57 -6.85 0.63
C PRO A 31 -2.61 -7.03 1.72
N GLU A 32 -2.33 -6.42 2.86
CA GLU A 32 -3.21 -6.45 4.01
C GLU A 32 -4.56 -5.87 3.61
N ASN A 33 -5.62 -6.35 4.25
CA ASN A 33 -6.95 -5.81 4.05
C ASN A 33 -6.93 -4.33 4.44
N VAL A 34 -6.92 -3.46 3.45
CA VAL A 34 -7.16 -2.03 3.63
C VAL A 34 -8.44 -1.89 4.44
N SER A 35 -8.31 -1.36 5.65
CA SER A 35 -9.40 -1.15 6.59
C SER A 35 -10.04 0.18 6.25
N CYS A 36 -11.21 0.15 5.62
CA CYS A 36 -12.06 1.33 5.51
C CYS A 36 -13.45 1.04 6.09
N THR A 37 -14.12 2.12 6.51
CA THR A 37 -15.51 2.08 6.94
C THR A 37 -16.40 1.60 5.79
N ASP A 38 -17.54 0.99 6.11
CA ASP A 38 -18.35 0.32 5.08
C ASP A 38 -18.92 1.28 4.02
N ASP A 39 -19.09 2.56 4.36
CA ASP A 39 -19.46 3.64 3.43
C ASP A 39 -18.31 4.07 2.50
N GLN A 40 -17.08 3.62 2.75
CA GLN A 40 -15.91 3.84 1.89
C GLN A 40 -15.61 2.64 0.97
N VAL A 41 -16.31 1.50 1.12
CA VAL A 41 -16.05 0.28 0.35
C VAL A 41 -16.70 0.37 -1.03
N ILE A 42 -15.88 0.43 -2.07
CA ILE A 42 -16.32 0.38 -3.47
C ILE A 42 -16.81 -1.02 -3.84
N LEU A 43 -15.99 -2.02 -3.58
CA LEU A 43 -16.32 -3.43 -3.76
C LEU A 43 -15.49 -4.31 -2.83
N THR A 44 -15.86 -5.59 -2.78
CA THR A 44 -15.10 -6.62 -2.08
C THR A 44 -14.59 -7.67 -3.06
N LEU A 45 -13.44 -8.26 -2.77
CA LEU A 45 -12.80 -9.28 -3.59
C LEU A 45 -12.46 -10.52 -2.74
N SER A 46 -12.64 -11.70 -3.32
CA SER A 46 -12.30 -12.95 -2.64
C SER A 46 -10.79 -13.10 -2.39
N LYS A 47 -9.95 -12.50 -3.24
CA LYS A 47 -8.48 -12.49 -3.21
C LYS A 47 -7.94 -11.24 -3.92
N LEU A 48 -6.63 -11.08 -4.00
CA LEU A 48 -5.96 -9.94 -4.63
C LEU A 48 -5.78 -10.08 -6.15
N THR A 49 -5.72 -11.31 -6.64
CA THR A 49 -5.65 -11.66 -8.07
C THR A 49 -6.58 -12.85 -8.31
N ASN A 50 -7.03 -13.03 -9.55
CA ASN A 50 -7.96 -14.09 -9.91
C ASN A 50 -9.17 -14.15 -8.97
N ALA A 51 -9.66 -12.97 -8.63
CA ALA A 51 -10.68 -12.79 -7.61
C ALA A 51 -12.07 -12.76 -8.23
N HIS A 52 -13.03 -13.25 -7.45
CA HIS A 52 -14.42 -12.93 -7.67
C HIS A 52 -14.76 -11.66 -6.90
N ALA A 53 -15.69 -10.87 -7.44
CA ALA A 53 -16.16 -9.65 -6.80
C ALA A 53 -17.44 -9.88 -5.98
N GLY A 54 -17.70 -8.97 -5.06
CA GLY A 54 -18.97 -8.83 -4.35
C GLY A 54 -19.28 -7.38 -4.07
N ILE A 55 -20.55 -7.12 -3.78
CA ILE A 55 -20.99 -5.79 -3.34
C ILE A 55 -20.46 -5.49 -1.92
N PRO A 56 -20.44 -4.21 -1.50
CA PRO A 56 -20.10 -3.83 -0.12
C PRO A 56 -20.98 -4.54 0.93
N GLY A 57 -20.42 -4.79 2.12
CA GLY A 57 -21.13 -5.42 3.25
C GLY A 57 -21.27 -6.95 3.19
N GLN A 58 -20.65 -7.63 2.23
CA GLN A 58 -20.65 -9.09 2.16
C GLN A 58 -19.48 -9.70 2.97
N ASN A 59 -19.79 -10.55 3.95
CA ASN A 59 -18.81 -11.11 4.91
C ASN A 59 -17.90 -12.22 4.36
N ASN A 60 -18.03 -12.61 3.09
CA ASN A 60 -17.32 -13.74 2.50
C ASN A 60 -16.06 -13.36 1.70
N HIS A 61 -15.72 -12.08 1.65
CA HIS A 61 -14.57 -11.55 0.93
C HIS A 61 -13.62 -10.88 1.91
N SER A 62 -12.35 -11.27 1.88
CA SER A 62 -11.35 -10.69 2.78
C SER A 62 -10.92 -9.31 2.31
N VAL A 63 -10.78 -9.10 1.00
CA VAL A 63 -10.18 -7.88 0.45
C VAL A 63 -11.25 -6.82 0.20
N LYS A 64 -11.09 -5.64 0.81
CA LYS A 64 -11.91 -4.45 0.53
C LYS A 64 -11.19 -3.53 -0.44
N VAL A 65 -11.92 -2.98 -1.42
CA VAL A 65 -11.44 -1.93 -2.32
C VAL A 65 -12.04 -0.62 -1.85
N CYS A 66 -11.21 0.25 -1.29
CA CYS A 66 -11.66 1.44 -0.58
C CYS A 66 -11.52 2.70 -1.43
N TYR A 67 -12.53 3.57 -1.40
CA TYR A 67 -12.53 4.87 -2.09
C TYR A 67 -11.41 5.76 -1.55
N SER A 68 -11.30 5.87 -0.23
CA SER A 68 -10.27 6.67 0.43
C SER A 68 -8.86 6.28 0.04
N SER A 69 -8.56 4.99 -0.08
CA SER A 69 -7.22 4.53 -0.42
C SER A 69 -6.89 4.65 -1.91
N ILE A 70 -7.90 4.81 -2.79
CA ILE A 70 -7.68 4.99 -4.23
C ILE A 70 -7.58 6.49 -4.58
N PHE A 71 -8.41 7.31 -3.95
CA PHE A 71 -8.57 8.73 -4.30
C PHE A 71 -7.95 9.68 -3.27
N ASN A 72 -7.38 9.15 -2.17
CA ASN A 72 -6.79 9.89 -1.06
C ASN A 72 -7.78 10.90 -0.43
N GLU A 73 -9.07 10.57 -0.43
CA GLU A 73 -10.13 11.39 0.17
C GLU A 73 -11.35 10.57 0.61
N GLN A 74 -12.09 11.04 1.61
CA GLN A 74 -13.33 10.38 2.05
C GLN A 74 -14.52 10.77 1.17
N TYR A 75 -15.31 9.79 0.75
CA TYR A 75 -16.60 10.06 0.14
C TYR A 75 -17.61 10.49 1.21
N LEU A 76 -18.14 11.71 1.12
CA LEU A 76 -19.08 12.28 2.10
C LEU A 76 -20.54 12.25 1.66
N GLY A 77 -20.83 11.73 0.47
CA GLY A 77 -22.18 11.65 -0.06
C GLY A 77 -23.02 10.55 0.60
N ALA A 78 -24.35 10.71 0.58
CA ALA A 78 -25.25 9.68 1.06
C ALA A 78 -25.37 8.52 0.06
N ASN A 79 -25.54 7.29 0.58
CA ASN A 79 -25.78 6.07 -0.20
C ASN A 79 -24.75 5.84 -1.33
N PRO A 80 -23.44 5.73 -1.03
CA PRO A 80 -22.40 5.58 -2.04
C PRO A 80 -22.71 4.46 -3.02
N SER A 81 -23.17 3.29 -2.59
CA SER A 81 -23.40 2.16 -3.50
C SER A 81 -24.65 2.28 -4.39
N GLN A 82 -25.42 3.37 -4.31
CA GLN A 82 -26.64 3.54 -5.10
C GLN A 82 -26.32 3.97 -6.54
N CYS A 83 -26.82 3.22 -7.52
CA CYS A 83 -26.72 3.61 -8.93
C CYS A 83 -27.58 4.84 -9.23
N LYS A 84 -26.98 5.83 -9.91
CA LYS A 84 -27.71 6.97 -10.50
C LYS A 84 -28.67 6.47 -11.58
N ASN A 85 -29.76 7.21 -11.82
CA ASN A 85 -30.78 6.84 -12.81
C ASN A 85 -30.23 6.66 -14.23
N ASN A 86 -29.16 7.38 -14.57
CA ASN A 86 -28.46 7.27 -15.85
C ASN A 86 -27.30 6.27 -15.83
N SER A 87 -27.02 5.63 -14.70
CA SER A 87 -25.89 4.72 -14.49
C SER A 87 -24.50 5.34 -14.69
N ASP A 88 -24.36 6.67 -14.64
CA ASP A 88 -23.05 7.33 -14.86
C ASP A 88 -22.03 7.01 -13.76
N ASN A 89 -22.48 6.55 -12.58
CA ASN A 89 -21.62 6.10 -11.49
C ASN A 89 -21.38 4.59 -11.44
N ARG A 90 -21.66 3.88 -12.54
CA ARG A 90 -21.40 2.45 -12.65
C ARG A 90 -19.92 2.17 -12.81
N ILE A 91 -19.42 1.25 -11.99
CA ILE A 91 -18.02 0.80 -12.00
C ILE A 91 -17.89 -0.49 -12.80
N LEU A 92 -18.77 -1.45 -12.51
CA LEU A 92 -18.78 -2.79 -13.06
C LEU A 92 -20.20 -3.33 -13.15
N ILE A 93 -20.35 -4.42 -13.88
CA ILE A 93 -21.54 -5.26 -13.86
C ILE A 93 -21.12 -6.63 -13.31
N LEU A 94 -21.84 -7.12 -12.31
CA LEU A 94 -21.59 -8.39 -11.64
C LEU A 94 -22.62 -9.43 -12.06
N SER A 95 -22.20 -10.69 -12.16
CA SER A 95 -23.11 -11.82 -12.44
C SER A 95 -23.99 -12.23 -11.26
N ASP A 96 -23.65 -11.83 -10.03
CA ASP A 96 -24.37 -12.13 -8.79
C ASP A 96 -23.96 -11.10 -7.70
N VAL A 97 -24.61 -11.10 -6.53
CA VAL A 97 -24.27 -10.20 -5.40
C VAL A 97 -22.95 -10.57 -4.72
N LYS A 98 -22.53 -11.83 -4.83
CA LYS A 98 -21.35 -12.41 -4.17
C LYS A 98 -20.66 -13.43 -5.09
N ASN A 99 -19.35 -13.63 -4.90
CA ASN A 99 -18.54 -14.56 -5.70
C ASN A 99 -18.80 -14.39 -7.22
N ALA A 100 -19.00 -13.15 -7.65
CA ALA A 100 -19.43 -12.84 -9.00
C ALA A 100 -18.26 -12.64 -9.95
N HIS A 101 -18.48 -12.99 -11.21
CA HIS A 101 -17.64 -12.55 -12.30
C HIS A 101 -18.04 -11.12 -12.69
N ALA A 102 -17.08 -10.36 -13.20
CA ALA A 102 -17.28 -8.97 -13.58
C ALA A 102 -17.33 -8.76 -15.09
N THR A 103 -18.03 -7.72 -15.50
CA THR A 103 -18.14 -7.24 -16.88
C THR A 103 -17.90 -5.73 -16.88
N SER A 104 -17.32 -5.21 -17.97
CA SER A 104 -17.08 -3.78 -18.17
C SER A 104 -18.33 -2.92 -17.94
N PRO A 105 -18.20 -1.69 -17.41
CA PRO A 105 -19.34 -0.84 -17.05
C PRO A 105 -20.22 -0.41 -18.22
N ASN A 106 -19.64 -0.25 -19.43
CA ASN A 106 -20.31 0.34 -20.59
C ASN A 106 -21.19 -0.65 -21.37
N ARG A 107 -21.44 -1.84 -20.83
CA ARG A 107 -22.34 -2.84 -21.45
C ARG A 107 -23.78 -2.61 -21.01
N GLU A 108 -24.73 -3.00 -21.84
CA GLU A 108 -26.12 -3.17 -21.42
C GLU A 108 -26.21 -4.23 -20.31
N LEU A 109 -27.01 -3.92 -19.29
CA LEU A 109 -27.25 -4.75 -18.11
C LEU A 109 -28.20 -5.88 -18.47
N GLY A 110 -27.79 -7.13 -18.22
CA GLY A 110 -28.65 -8.30 -18.34
C GLY A 110 -29.71 -8.35 -17.23
N ALA A 111 -30.79 -9.10 -17.45
CA ALA A 111 -31.93 -9.16 -16.51
C ALA A 111 -31.57 -9.67 -15.11
N GLU A 112 -30.53 -10.50 -14.99
CA GLU A 112 -30.07 -11.10 -13.73
C GLU A 112 -28.75 -10.50 -13.23
N GLU A 113 -28.19 -9.54 -13.96
CA GLU A 113 -26.91 -8.94 -13.59
C GLU A 113 -27.12 -7.75 -12.65
N ILE A 114 -26.11 -7.49 -11.83
CA ILE A 114 -26.13 -6.44 -10.82
C ILE A 114 -25.17 -5.33 -11.23
N SER A 115 -25.68 -4.11 -11.34
CA SER A 115 -24.86 -2.93 -11.54
C SER A 115 -24.17 -2.57 -10.23
N LEU A 116 -22.84 -2.61 -10.20
CA LEU A 116 -22.05 -2.09 -9.09
C LEU A 116 -21.75 -0.62 -9.36
N CYS A 117 -22.26 0.26 -8.51
CA CYS A 117 -22.09 1.69 -8.62
C CYS A 117 -21.44 2.27 -7.37
N TYR A 118 -20.81 3.44 -7.50
CA TYR A 118 -20.30 4.15 -6.34
C TYR A 118 -20.29 5.66 -6.51
N GLY A 119 -21.03 6.34 -5.63
CA GLY A 119 -20.98 7.75 -5.35
C GLY A 119 -20.98 8.63 -6.59
N ASP A 120 -19.91 9.40 -6.71
CA ASP A 120 -19.63 10.32 -7.80
C ASP A 120 -18.58 9.81 -8.79
N LEU A 121 -18.22 8.52 -8.75
CA LEU A 121 -17.26 7.99 -9.70
C LEU A 121 -17.80 8.03 -11.13
N SER A 122 -16.90 8.18 -12.09
CA SER A 122 -17.13 8.00 -13.51
C SER A 122 -16.09 7.05 -14.03
N CYS A 123 -16.53 5.85 -14.38
CA CYS A 123 -15.63 4.76 -14.71
C CYS A 123 -15.71 4.37 -16.17
N ARG A 124 -14.56 4.01 -16.73
CA ARG A 124 -14.44 3.39 -18.04
C ARG A 124 -13.42 2.26 -18.00
N ILE A 125 -13.48 1.41 -19.01
CA ILE A 125 -12.44 0.40 -19.26
C ILE A 125 -11.33 0.98 -20.14
N ALA A 126 -10.08 0.69 -19.81
CA ALA A 126 -8.89 1.07 -20.58
C ALA A 126 -8.01 -0.15 -20.83
N GLU A 127 -7.41 -0.25 -22.02
CA GLU A 127 -6.29 -1.15 -22.29
C GLU A 127 -5.00 -0.41 -21.90
N GLY A 128 -4.26 -0.93 -20.93
CA GLY A 128 -3.11 -0.23 -20.35
C GLY A 128 -3.49 0.77 -19.24
N SER A 129 -2.61 1.74 -18.96
CA SER A 129 -2.74 2.63 -17.79
C SER A 129 -3.95 3.56 -17.82
N CYS A 130 -4.45 3.92 -16.64
CA CYS A 130 -5.47 4.96 -16.49
C CYS A 130 -4.94 6.35 -16.82
N ASN A 131 -5.82 7.26 -17.25
CA ASN A 131 -5.42 8.60 -17.68
C ASN A 131 -5.31 9.55 -16.47
N SER A 132 -4.10 9.65 -15.91
CA SER A 132 -3.83 10.55 -14.78
C SER A 132 -4.14 12.02 -15.10
N ALA A 133 -3.97 12.44 -16.36
CA ALA A 133 -4.20 13.84 -16.77
C ALA A 133 -5.64 14.33 -16.58
N ILE A 134 -6.61 13.41 -16.41
CA ILE A 134 -8.01 13.72 -16.08
C ILE A 134 -8.41 13.17 -14.70
N GLY A 135 -7.44 12.83 -13.86
CA GLY A 135 -7.64 12.33 -12.50
C GLY A 135 -8.15 10.89 -12.42
N GLU A 136 -7.97 10.06 -13.45
CA GLU A 136 -8.36 8.66 -13.35
C GLU A 136 -7.38 7.85 -12.51
N LYS A 137 -7.93 7.03 -11.62
CA LYS A 137 -7.20 6.03 -10.83
C LYS A 137 -7.69 4.64 -11.21
N ARG A 138 -6.80 3.65 -11.15
CA ARG A 138 -7.16 2.25 -11.36
C ARG A 138 -7.85 1.72 -10.11
N VAL A 139 -9.10 1.25 -10.27
CA VAL A 139 -9.84 0.60 -9.18
C VAL A 139 -9.51 -0.88 -9.12
N VAL A 140 -9.58 -1.55 -10.27
CA VAL A 140 -9.29 -2.99 -10.45
C VAL A 140 -8.88 -3.24 -11.90
N SER A 141 -8.26 -4.39 -12.17
CA SER A 141 -8.01 -4.90 -13.51
C SER A 141 -8.80 -6.18 -13.78
N LEU A 142 -9.07 -6.44 -15.05
CA LEU A 142 -9.89 -7.53 -15.59
C LEU A 142 -9.04 -8.39 -16.52
N ASP A 143 -9.22 -9.71 -16.50
CA ASP A 143 -8.61 -10.62 -17.48
C ASP A 143 -9.29 -10.58 -18.86
N LYS A 144 -10.59 -10.20 -18.91
CA LYS A 144 -11.39 -10.08 -20.15
C LYS A 144 -12.55 -9.10 -19.96
N ARG A 145 -13.22 -8.71 -21.05
CA ARG A 145 -14.31 -7.70 -21.00
C ARG A 145 -15.63 -8.19 -20.37
N LYS A 146 -15.86 -9.51 -20.38
CA LYS A 146 -17.07 -10.17 -19.87
C LYS A 146 -16.68 -11.40 -19.08
N ASP A 147 -17.43 -11.70 -18.03
CA ASP A 147 -17.29 -12.93 -17.25
C ASP A 147 -15.90 -13.05 -16.59
N SER A 148 -15.34 -11.90 -16.21
CA SER A 148 -13.94 -11.71 -15.85
C SER A 148 -13.68 -11.95 -14.37
N HIS A 149 -12.49 -12.48 -14.07
CA HIS A 149 -11.90 -12.37 -12.75
C HIS A 149 -11.21 -11.02 -12.59
N LEU A 150 -11.03 -10.59 -11.35
CA LEU A 150 -10.45 -9.29 -11.03
C LEU A 150 -9.06 -9.42 -10.39
N SER A 151 -8.27 -8.37 -10.54
CA SER A 151 -6.98 -8.21 -9.86
C SER A 151 -6.80 -6.79 -9.34
N LEU A 152 -6.26 -6.67 -8.13
CA LEU A 152 -5.71 -5.42 -7.59
C LEU A 152 -4.21 -5.29 -7.86
N LEU A 153 -3.52 -6.36 -8.22
CA LEU A 153 -2.10 -6.31 -8.56
C LEU A 153 -1.92 -6.13 -10.07
N GLU A 154 -0.79 -5.55 -10.45
CA GLU A 154 -0.28 -5.64 -11.82
C GLU A 154 0.16 -7.10 -12.04
N ALA A 155 -0.65 -7.86 -12.78
CA ALA A 155 -0.45 -9.29 -13.01
C ALA A 155 -0.64 -9.63 -14.49
N ASP A 156 0.15 -10.59 -14.98
CA ASP A 156 0.07 -11.06 -16.37
C ASP A 156 -1.36 -11.52 -16.70
N GLY A 157 -1.88 -11.04 -17.83
CA GLY A 157 -3.22 -11.35 -18.31
C GLY A 157 -4.31 -10.35 -17.88
N TYR A 158 -4.04 -9.43 -16.95
CA TYR A 158 -5.01 -8.44 -16.47
C TYR A 158 -4.78 -7.05 -17.11
N ASN A 159 -4.84 -6.99 -18.44
CA ASN A 159 -4.46 -5.79 -19.20
C ASN A 159 -5.59 -4.75 -19.33
N LEU A 160 -6.78 -5.07 -18.82
CA LEU A 160 -7.97 -4.23 -18.90
C LEU A 160 -8.24 -3.57 -17.56
N ASN A 161 -7.97 -2.27 -17.44
CA ASN A 161 -8.15 -1.53 -16.19
C ASN A 161 -9.52 -0.87 -16.13
N ILE A 162 -10.19 -0.98 -14.98
CA ILE A 162 -11.30 -0.10 -14.62
C ILE A 162 -10.70 1.19 -14.07
N CYS A 163 -10.78 2.23 -14.88
CA CYS A 163 -10.26 3.55 -14.59
C CYS A 163 -11.43 4.44 -14.21
N CYS A 164 -11.38 4.99 -13.00
CA CYS A 164 -12.44 5.84 -12.47
C CYS A 164 -11.86 7.21 -12.11
N SER A 165 -12.62 8.26 -12.38
CA SER A 165 -12.37 9.60 -11.87
C SER A 165 -13.54 10.05 -11.00
N VAL A 166 -13.30 11.03 -10.14
CA VAL A 166 -14.33 11.63 -9.28
C VAL A 166 -15.04 12.74 -10.07
N GLN A 167 -16.34 12.59 -10.37
CA GLN A 167 -17.15 13.64 -11.02
C GLN A 167 -17.49 14.75 -10.03
N ARG A 168 -16.53 15.65 -9.79
CA ARG A 168 -16.82 16.88 -9.06
C ARG A 168 -17.58 17.83 -9.97
N ALA A 169 -18.84 18.13 -9.62
CA ALA A 169 -19.65 19.13 -10.31
C ALA A 169 -19.01 20.52 -10.15
N GLY A 170 -18.17 20.93 -11.11
CA GLY A 170 -17.63 22.29 -11.23
C GLY A 170 -16.81 22.80 -10.05
N ASN A 171 -16.39 21.94 -9.11
CA ASN A 171 -15.68 22.39 -7.93
C ASN A 171 -14.22 22.67 -8.29
N THR A 172 -13.84 23.94 -8.35
CA THR A 172 -12.47 24.45 -8.55
C THR A 172 -11.59 24.24 -7.33
N SER A 173 -11.89 23.18 -6.57
CA SER A 173 -11.17 22.88 -5.35
C SER A 173 -9.77 22.42 -5.68
N LEU A 174 -8.79 22.96 -4.95
CA LEU A 174 -7.41 22.56 -5.02
C LEU A 174 -7.31 21.08 -4.67
N LEU A 175 -6.74 20.30 -5.57
CA LEU A 175 -6.40 18.90 -5.35
C LEU A 175 -5.02 18.65 -5.95
N ILE A 176 -4.15 18.01 -5.17
CA ILE A 176 -2.83 17.60 -5.62
C ILE A 176 -2.66 16.10 -5.50
N ASN A 177 -1.84 15.52 -6.36
CA ASN A 177 -1.40 14.13 -6.31
C ASN A 177 0.10 14.05 -6.54
N ILE A 178 0.85 13.37 -5.68
CA ILE A 178 2.24 13.01 -5.96
C ILE A 178 2.21 11.86 -6.96
N ILE A 179 2.69 12.11 -8.17
CA ILE A 179 2.71 11.12 -9.27
C ILE A 179 4.07 10.44 -9.43
N LYS A 180 5.13 11.05 -8.87
CA LYS A 180 6.44 10.43 -8.68
C LYS A 180 7.06 10.87 -7.35
N PRO A 181 7.77 9.97 -6.66
CA PRO A 181 7.92 8.54 -6.95
C PRO A 181 6.61 7.77 -6.76
N LYS A 182 6.58 6.47 -7.10
CA LYS A 182 5.44 5.60 -6.74
C LYS A 182 5.56 5.17 -5.27
N MET A 183 4.41 4.82 -4.67
CA MET A 183 4.36 4.21 -3.34
C MET A 183 5.28 2.98 -3.25
N TRP A 184 6.13 2.94 -2.22
CA TRP A 184 7.13 1.91 -1.96
C TRP A 184 8.25 1.78 -3.00
N GLU A 185 8.50 2.81 -3.81
CA GLU A 185 9.60 2.80 -4.76
C GLU A 185 10.97 2.83 -4.02
N ASN A 186 11.94 2.09 -4.57
CA ASN A 186 13.23 1.87 -3.93
C ASN A 186 14.33 2.76 -4.53
N PHE A 187 15.08 3.44 -3.67
CA PHE A 187 16.19 4.33 -4.03
C PHE A 187 17.45 3.97 -3.27
N SER A 188 18.58 4.52 -3.68
CA SER A 188 19.83 4.41 -2.94
C SER A 188 20.22 5.74 -2.28
N VAL A 189 20.97 5.68 -1.18
CA VAL A 189 21.56 6.88 -0.57
C VAL A 189 22.39 7.64 -1.61
N SER A 190 22.36 8.97 -1.51
CA SER A 190 22.99 9.90 -2.47
C SER A 190 22.40 9.92 -3.88
N GLN A 191 21.37 9.12 -4.17
CA GLN A 191 20.62 9.23 -5.43
C GLN A 191 19.65 10.41 -5.35
N ALA A 192 19.63 11.23 -6.41
CA ALA A 192 18.59 12.25 -6.57
C ALA A 192 17.25 11.57 -6.88
N VAL A 193 16.27 11.76 -6.00
CA VAL A 193 14.89 11.32 -6.18
C VAL A 193 14.09 12.47 -6.77
N GLU A 194 13.37 12.21 -7.87
CA GLU A 194 12.51 13.19 -8.52
C GLU A 194 11.10 13.09 -7.94
N PHE A 195 10.62 14.21 -7.39
CA PHE A 195 9.27 14.36 -6.88
C PHE A 195 8.45 15.20 -7.86
N GLU A 196 7.39 14.61 -8.37
CA GLU A 196 6.47 15.25 -9.31
C GLU A 196 5.07 15.28 -8.71
N VAL A 197 4.44 16.44 -8.79
CA VAL A 197 3.08 16.66 -8.30
C VAL A 197 2.18 17.06 -9.47
N GLU A 198 1.05 16.38 -9.58
CA GLU A 198 -0.04 16.74 -10.45
C GLU A 198 -1.04 17.60 -9.68
N ILE A 199 -1.40 18.75 -10.26
CA ILE A 199 -2.39 19.67 -9.71
C ILE A 199 -3.63 19.55 -10.56
N ALA A 200 -4.68 18.93 -10.02
CA ALA A 200 -5.92 18.76 -10.74
C ALA A 200 -6.53 20.13 -11.07
N ASN A 201 -7.04 20.27 -12.29
CA ASN A 201 -7.73 21.48 -12.74
C ASN A 201 -6.88 22.77 -12.62
N SER A 202 -5.56 22.69 -12.70
CA SER A 202 -4.65 23.84 -12.55
C SER A 202 -5.02 25.06 -13.41
N SER A 203 -5.60 24.85 -14.59
CA SER A 203 -6.08 25.90 -15.49
C SER A 203 -7.35 26.63 -15.02
N SER A 204 -8.15 26.04 -14.13
CA SER A 204 -9.42 26.62 -13.64
C SER A 204 -9.37 27.13 -12.20
N LEU A 205 -8.24 26.99 -11.51
CA LEU A 205 -8.10 27.44 -10.12
C LEU A 205 -8.18 28.97 -9.96
N GLY A 206 -7.85 29.73 -10.99
CA GLY A 206 -7.92 31.20 -10.99
C GLY A 206 -6.91 31.90 -10.07
N SER A 207 -6.00 31.16 -9.44
CA SER A 207 -4.93 31.66 -8.58
C SER A 207 -3.76 30.68 -8.61
N ASP A 208 -2.58 31.17 -8.26
CA ASP A 208 -1.39 30.33 -8.14
C ASP A 208 -1.41 29.51 -6.84
N ILE A 209 -0.46 28.59 -6.71
CA ILE A 209 -0.31 27.67 -5.59
C ILE A 209 1.10 27.75 -5.03
N ASP A 210 1.21 27.72 -3.71
CA ASP A 210 2.46 27.45 -3.00
C ASP A 210 2.48 25.99 -2.56
N ILE A 211 3.56 25.25 -2.87
CA ILE A 211 3.70 23.85 -2.44
C ILE A 211 4.83 23.74 -1.44
N THR A 212 4.54 23.19 -0.27
CA THR A 212 5.53 22.83 0.74
C THR A 212 5.75 21.32 0.71
N TRP A 213 6.99 20.93 0.46
CA TRP A 213 7.48 19.55 0.52
C TRP A 213 8.15 19.30 1.86
N ASP A 214 7.72 18.25 2.55
CA ASP A 214 8.37 17.69 3.74
C ASP A 214 8.93 16.31 3.38
N PHE A 215 10.25 16.15 3.49
CA PHE A 215 10.96 14.94 3.06
C PHE A 215 11.21 13.96 4.21
N ASP A 216 10.70 14.20 5.41
CA ASP A 216 10.82 13.31 6.57
C ASP A 216 12.28 13.00 7.00
N ASP A 217 13.22 13.85 6.57
CA ASP A 217 14.63 13.83 6.98
C ASP A 217 15.05 15.14 7.67
N GLY A 218 14.05 15.96 8.05
CA GLY A 218 14.22 17.30 8.61
C GLY A 218 14.33 18.42 7.57
N ASN A 219 14.41 18.09 6.27
CA ASN A 219 14.37 19.10 5.20
C ASN A 219 12.93 19.39 4.79
N ILE A 220 12.58 20.67 4.80
CA ILE A 220 11.31 21.19 4.30
C ILE A 220 11.62 22.26 3.24
N THR A 221 10.97 22.19 2.09
CA THR A 221 11.15 23.15 1.00
C THR A 221 9.82 23.67 0.50
N THR A 222 9.66 24.99 0.43
CA THR A 222 8.48 25.64 -0.17
C THR A 222 8.81 26.19 -1.54
N ILE A 223 7.93 25.93 -2.51
CA ILE A 223 7.97 26.50 -3.86
C ILE A 223 6.75 27.40 -4.05
N ASP A 224 6.99 28.71 -4.07
CA ASP A 224 5.93 29.70 -4.25
C ASP A 224 5.54 29.87 -5.71
N SER A 225 4.25 30.11 -5.96
CA SER A 225 3.70 30.38 -7.29
C SER A 225 4.09 29.31 -8.32
N CYS A 226 3.86 28.04 -7.97
CA CYS A 226 4.40 26.91 -8.70
C CYS A 226 3.79 26.77 -10.12
N ILE A 227 2.51 27.16 -10.32
CA ILE A 227 1.84 27.08 -11.62
C ILE A 227 2.44 28.13 -12.56
N SER A 228 2.47 29.41 -12.18
CA SER A 228 2.95 30.47 -13.09
C SER A 228 4.44 30.36 -13.40
N LYS A 229 5.23 29.81 -12.47
CA LYS A 229 6.67 29.56 -12.67
C LYS A 229 6.96 28.24 -13.38
N GLY A 230 5.99 27.34 -13.51
CA GLY A 230 6.17 26.00 -14.07
C GLY A 230 7.14 25.13 -13.26
N LYS A 231 7.17 25.29 -11.93
CA LYS A 231 8.16 24.67 -11.03
C LYS A 231 7.51 24.00 -9.83
N CYS A 232 6.54 23.11 -10.04
CA CYS A 232 5.92 22.38 -8.93
C CYS A 232 6.73 21.13 -8.50
N ASN A 233 7.65 20.68 -9.35
CA ASN A 233 8.46 19.48 -9.14
C ASN A 233 9.79 19.83 -8.46
N ILE A 234 10.32 18.88 -7.68
CA ILE A 234 11.57 19.06 -6.92
C ILE A 234 12.42 17.78 -6.97
N LYS A 235 13.73 17.94 -6.76
CA LYS A 235 14.64 16.82 -6.53
C LYS A 235 15.16 16.88 -5.11
N HIS A 236 15.29 15.72 -4.47
CA HIS A 236 15.87 15.61 -3.14
C HIS A 236 16.89 14.47 -3.08
N ILE A 237 17.89 14.60 -2.21
CA ILE A 237 18.95 13.60 -2.03
C ILE A 237 18.99 13.18 -0.57
N TYR A 238 18.70 11.91 -0.31
CA TYR A 238 18.75 11.33 1.03
C TYR A 238 20.18 10.90 1.39
N SER A 239 20.63 11.31 2.58
CA SER A 239 21.95 10.96 3.11
C SER A 239 21.98 9.66 3.91
N ASN A 240 20.82 9.23 4.43
CA ASN A 240 20.67 8.05 5.28
C ASN A 240 19.72 7.04 4.66
N GLN A 241 19.96 5.75 4.95
CA GLN A 241 18.98 4.71 4.68
C GLN A 241 17.85 4.82 5.72
N ALA A 242 16.62 4.86 5.24
CA ALA A 242 15.41 4.75 6.05
C ALA A 242 14.19 4.47 5.14
N HIS A 243 13.06 4.25 5.81
CA HIS A 243 11.75 4.48 5.24
C HIS A 243 11.41 5.96 5.44
N TYR A 244 10.95 6.65 4.39
CA TYR A 244 10.58 8.07 4.45
C TYR A 244 9.15 8.25 3.95
N ILE A 245 8.38 9.09 4.65
CA ILE A 245 7.02 9.50 4.26
C ILE A 245 7.07 10.94 3.74
N ILE A 246 7.06 11.11 2.42
CA ILE A 246 7.17 12.43 1.80
C ILE A 246 5.79 13.04 1.69
N LYS A 247 5.63 14.27 2.20
CA LYS A 247 4.37 15.00 2.15
C LYS A 247 4.49 16.23 1.26
N ALA A 248 3.53 16.37 0.35
CA ALA A 248 3.30 17.63 -0.35
C ALA A 248 2.07 18.31 0.26
N ASN A 249 2.18 19.59 0.62
CA ASN A 249 1.07 20.43 1.05
C ASN A 249 0.97 21.65 0.14
N ALA A 250 -0.06 21.68 -0.69
CA ALA A 250 -0.38 22.79 -1.55
C ALA A 250 -1.35 23.74 -0.86
N LYS A 251 -1.07 25.04 -0.97
CA LYS A 251 -1.95 26.11 -0.54
C LYS A 251 -2.26 27.02 -1.71
N LYS A 252 -3.54 27.26 -1.97
CA LYS A 252 -3.97 28.21 -3.00
C LYS A 252 -3.70 29.64 -2.51
N GLN A 253 -3.00 30.44 -3.30
CA GLN A 253 -2.71 31.83 -2.94
C GLN A 253 -4.00 32.64 -2.78
N ASN A 254 -4.02 33.55 -1.80
CA ASN A 254 -5.19 34.37 -1.44
C ASN A 254 -6.42 33.56 -1.00
N SER A 255 -6.25 32.29 -0.63
CA SER A 255 -7.29 31.42 -0.10
C SER A 255 -6.81 30.71 1.17
N SER A 256 -7.76 30.21 1.96
CA SER A 256 -7.50 29.27 3.06
C SER A 256 -7.48 27.82 2.58
N GLU A 257 -7.74 27.60 1.30
CA GLU A 257 -7.82 26.27 0.71
C GLU A 257 -6.45 25.60 0.61
N THR A 258 -6.39 24.37 1.12
CA THR A 258 -5.20 23.53 1.10
C THR A 258 -5.56 22.13 0.59
N SER A 259 -4.60 21.47 -0.05
CA SER A 259 -4.65 20.05 -0.36
C SER A 259 -3.32 19.43 -0.01
N SER A 260 -3.32 18.22 0.50
CA SER A 260 -2.10 17.46 0.74
C SER A 260 -2.17 16.09 0.11
N ASP A 261 -1.01 15.56 -0.23
CA ASP A 261 -0.83 14.16 -0.60
C ASP A 261 0.50 13.65 -0.02
N HIS A 262 0.68 12.33 0.03
CA HIS A 262 1.91 11.72 0.53
C HIS A 262 2.34 10.51 -0.29
N VAL A 263 3.62 10.15 -0.17
CA VAL A 263 4.18 8.93 -0.75
C VAL A 263 5.28 8.37 0.13
N ASP A 264 5.31 7.05 0.26
CA ASP A 264 6.29 6.32 1.04
C ASP A 264 7.38 5.79 0.09
N ILE A 265 8.64 5.93 0.48
CA ILE A 265 9.79 5.38 -0.27
C ILE A 265 10.78 4.67 0.63
N LEU A 266 11.58 3.81 0.04
CA LEU A 266 12.63 3.08 0.75
C LEU A 266 14.01 3.46 0.20
N VAL A 267 14.88 3.99 1.07
CA VAL A 267 16.25 4.37 0.69
C VAL A 267 17.24 3.37 1.27
N TYR A 268 18.04 2.77 0.39
CA TYR A 268 19.00 1.72 0.71
C TYR A 268 20.44 2.22 0.66
N LYS A 269 21.31 1.60 1.44
CA LYS A 269 22.77 1.71 1.35
C LYS A 269 23.42 0.34 1.23
N ASN A 270 24.69 0.31 0.84
CA ASN A 270 25.49 -0.90 0.90
C ASN A 270 25.59 -1.41 2.34
N GLY A 271 25.51 -2.73 2.54
CA GLY A 271 25.53 -3.36 3.87
C GLY A 271 24.12 -3.64 4.40
N LEU A 272 23.93 -3.48 5.71
CA LEU A 272 22.67 -3.78 6.38
C LEU A 272 21.73 -2.58 6.36
N ASN A 273 20.46 -2.83 6.06
CA ASN A 273 19.39 -1.86 5.97
C ASN A 273 18.23 -2.33 6.85
N LEU A 274 17.66 -1.40 7.61
CA LEU A 274 16.63 -1.65 8.58
C LEU A 274 15.48 -0.67 8.30
N PHE A 275 14.27 -1.20 8.08
CA PHE A 275 13.10 -0.40 7.75
C PHE A 275 12.03 -0.57 8.84
N ALA A 276 11.77 0.53 9.55
CA ALA A 276 10.62 0.68 10.45
C ALA A 276 9.44 1.17 9.61
N ILE A 277 8.41 0.34 9.46
CA ILE A 277 7.23 0.65 8.65
C ILE A 277 6.00 0.44 9.52
N ILE A 278 5.18 1.47 9.59
CA ILE A 278 3.85 1.46 10.20
C ILE A 278 2.87 1.34 9.04
N SER A 279 2.29 0.15 8.82
CA SER A 279 1.31 -0.06 7.74
C SER A 279 -0.11 0.30 8.15
N ASN A 280 -0.39 0.41 9.45
CA ASN A 280 -1.66 0.88 9.98
C ASN A 280 -1.43 1.63 11.30
N PRO A 281 -2.14 2.74 11.58
CA PRO A 281 -3.06 3.44 10.66
C PRO A 281 -2.33 4.04 9.45
N GLU A 282 -3.07 4.38 8.39
CA GLU A 282 -2.49 5.10 7.25
C GLU A 282 -2.00 6.49 7.70
N PHE A 283 -0.96 7.02 7.04
CA PHE A 283 -0.44 8.34 7.39
C PHE A 283 -1.50 9.42 7.19
N GLY A 284 -1.80 10.16 8.26
CA GLY A 284 -2.81 11.21 8.25
C GLY A 284 -4.26 10.70 8.24
N GLU A 285 -4.49 9.41 8.50
CA GLU A 285 -5.82 8.85 8.63
C GLU A 285 -6.65 9.60 9.69
N ASN A 286 -7.87 9.99 9.33
CA ASN A 286 -8.81 10.59 10.28
C ASN A 286 -9.59 9.49 10.99
N ILE A 287 -9.30 9.31 12.28
CA ILE A 287 -9.90 8.26 13.09
C ILE A 287 -10.90 8.88 14.07
N GLN A 288 -12.10 8.28 14.14
CA GLN A 288 -13.13 8.74 15.06
C GLN A 288 -12.66 8.65 16.51
N SER A 289 -12.86 9.75 17.26
CA SER A 289 -12.57 9.84 18.70
C SER A 289 -13.12 8.65 19.48
N ASN A 290 -12.37 8.16 20.46
CA ASN A 290 -12.68 6.99 21.30
C ASN A 290 -12.81 5.65 20.54
N THR A 291 -12.30 5.56 19.31
CA THR A 291 -12.20 4.29 18.58
C THR A 291 -10.81 3.69 18.80
N PRO A 292 -10.68 2.36 19.00
CA PRO A 292 -9.39 1.70 18.97
C PRO A 292 -8.70 1.93 17.63
N VAL A 293 -7.47 2.42 17.67
CA VAL A 293 -6.58 2.56 16.51
C VAL A 293 -5.75 1.28 16.42
N SER A 294 -5.87 0.57 15.32
CA SER A 294 -5.04 -0.59 15.04
C SER A 294 -3.64 -0.13 14.60
N PHE A 295 -2.61 -0.59 15.28
CA PHE A 295 -1.21 -0.37 14.95
C PHE A 295 -0.61 -1.63 14.35
N ASN A 296 0.03 -1.49 13.19
CA ASN A 296 0.65 -2.61 12.50
C ASN A 296 2.06 -2.23 12.03
N GLY A 297 3.05 -2.88 12.63
CA GLY A 297 4.46 -2.78 12.26
C GLY A 297 4.96 -3.95 11.42
N ASN A 298 4.08 -4.87 11.01
CA ASN A 298 4.50 -6.14 10.42
C ASN A 298 5.26 -5.96 9.11
N GLN A 299 5.08 -4.84 8.41
CA GLN A 299 5.80 -4.57 7.17
C GLN A 299 7.26 -4.19 7.41
N SER A 300 7.65 -3.91 8.66
CA SER A 300 9.05 -3.69 9.02
C SER A 300 9.92 -4.90 8.69
N PHE A 301 11.14 -4.63 8.20
CA PHE A 301 12.04 -5.70 7.78
C PHE A 301 13.51 -5.28 7.81
N ILE A 302 14.37 -6.28 7.64
CA ILE A 302 15.82 -6.12 7.49
C ILE A 302 16.21 -6.59 6.09
N ALA A 303 17.05 -5.82 5.41
CA ALA A 303 17.65 -6.18 4.14
C ALA A 303 19.17 -6.10 4.21
N ARG A 304 19.86 -6.95 3.45
CA ARG A 304 21.30 -6.82 3.20
C ARG A 304 21.55 -6.58 1.72
N CYS A 305 22.29 -5.52 1.43
CA CYS A 305 22.65 -5.09 0.09
C CYS A 305 24.16 -5.19 -0.13
N GLY A 306 24.55 -5.52 -1.36
CA GLY A 306 25.94 -5.63 -1.81
C GLY A 306 26.06 -5.46 -3.30
N SER A 307 27.24 -5.78 -3.85
CA SER A 307 27.50 -5.76 -5.29
C SER A 307 27.06 -7.03 -6.03
N SER A 308 26.67 -8.09 -5.30
CA SER A 308 26.26 -9.36 -5.88
C SER A 308 25.27 -10.11 -4.99
N CYS A 309 24.44 -10.95 -5.61
CA CYS A 309 23.49 -11.80 -4.89
C CYS A 309 24.22 -13.01 -4.27
N PRO A 310 24.13 -13.25 -2.94
CA PRO A 310 24.67 -14.45 -2.35
C PRO A 310 23.97 -15.72 -2.85
N SER A 311 24.72 -16.82 -2.94
CA SER A 311 24.16 -18.12 -3.35
C SER A 311 23.01 -18.55 -2.42
N GLY A 312 21.91 -19.03 -3.01
CA GLY A 312 20.73 -19.48 -2.27
C GLY A 312 19.82 -18.37 -1.73
N LYS A 313 20.06 -17.09 -2.07
CA LYS A 313 19.17 -15.98 -1.72
C LYS A 313 18.32 -15.54 -2.92
N GLN A 314 17.10 -15.12 -2.65
CA GLN A 314 16.26 -14.41 -3.62
C GLN A 314 16.58 -12.92 -3.51
N CYS A 315 17.28 -12.39 -4.51
CA CYS A 315 17.70 -11.00 -4.51
C CYS A 315 16.88 -10.14 -5.47
N TYR A 316 16.87 -8.85 -5.20
CA TYR A 316 16.30 -7.80 -6.04
C TYR A 316 17.31 -6.66 -6.22
N THR A 317 17.20 -5.89 -7.29
CA THR A 317 18.14 -4.82 -7.62
C THR A 317 17.53 -3.47 -7.34
N ILE A 318 18.25 -2.59 -6.64
CA ILE A 318 17.88 -1.18 -6.49
C ILE A 318 18.35 -0.42 -7.73
N PRO A 319 17.47 0.32 -8.43
CA PRO A 319 17.82 1.06 -9.63
C PRO A 319 19.02 2.03 -9.45
N ASN A 320 19.69 2.35 -10.56
CA ASN A 320 20.74 3.37 -10.71
C ASN A 320 22.08 3.15 -9.98
N ASN A 321 22.14 2.34 -8.91
CA ASN A 321 23.39 2.07 -8.17
C ASN A 321 23.81 0.60 -8.18
N GLN A 322 23.10 -0.25 -8.91
CA GLN A 322 23.37 -1.70 -9.02
C GLN A 322 23.48 -2.41 -7.66
N LEU A 323 22.86 -1.87 -6.60
CA LEU A 323 22.81 -2.55 -5.30
C LEU A 323 21.91 -3.78 -5.44
N VAL A 324 22.48 -4.94 -5.14
CA VAL A 324 21.76 -6.20 -5.11
C VAL A 324 21.44 -6.52 -3.66
N CYS A 325 20.16 -6.54 -3.34
CA CYS A 325 19.63 -6.68 -1.99
C CYS A 325 18.87 -7.99 -1.82
N TYR A 326 18.80 -8.49 -0.59
CA TYR A 326 17.87 -9.54 -0.19
C TYR A 326 17.34 -9.26 1.20
N ASN A 327 16.10 -9.67 1.46
CA ASN A 327 15.48 -9.54 2.77
C ASN A 327 15.86 -10.71 3.66
N PHE A 328 16.06 -10.45 4.95
CA PHE A 328 16.13 -11.53 5.93
C PHE A 328 14.74 -12.14 6.07
N ALA A 329 14.68 -13.47 6.13
CA ALA A 329 13.42 -14.15 6.43
C ALA A 329 12.98 -13.75 7.84
N LYS A 330 11.71 -13.36 8.00
CA LYS A 330 11.16 -13.06 9.33
C LYS A 330 11.25 -14.31 10.21
N PRO A 331 11.71 -14.21 11.47
CA PRO A 331 11.79 -15.37 12.35
C PRO A 331 10.39 -15.98 12.50
N ALA A 332 10.32 -17.31 12.53
CA ALA A 332 9.05 -17.96 12.76
C ALA A 332 8.54 -17.59 14.16
N ARG A 333 7.21 -17.48 14.25
CA ARG A 333 6.51 -17.16 15.49
C ARG A 333 6.68 -18.31 16.49
N VAL A 334 7.24 -18.03 17.68
CA VAL A 334 7.49 -19.07 18.70
C VAL A 334 6.18 -19.55 19.29
N ASP A 335 5.18 -18.67 19.39
CA ASP A 335 3.80 -19.01 19.74
C ASP A 335 3.11 -19.92 18.70
N LEU A 336 3.72 -20.12 17.53
CA LEU A 336 3.31 -21.07 16.50
C LEU A 336 4.28 -22.27 16.36
N ASN A 337 5.08 -22.57 17.40
CA ASN A 337 6.09 -23.64 17.41
C ASN A 337 7.18 -23.48 16.33
N GLY A 338 7.46 -22.25 15.92
CA GLY A 338 8.54 -21.94 14.98
C GLY A 338 9.94 -22.03 15.58
N ALA A 339 10.93 -22.43 14.78
CA ALA A 339 12.34 -22.28 15.16
C ALA A 339 12.71 -20.79 15.21
N LEU A 340 13.50 -20.39 16.21
CA LEU A 340 14.13 -19.08 16.24
C LEU A 340 14.98 -18.92 14.97
N GLY A 341 14.75 -17.84 14.23
CA GLY A 341 15.63 -17.48 13.11
C GLY A 341 17.02 -17.07 13.61
N ASP A 342 17.93 -16.78 12.69
CA ASP A 342 19.33 -16.39 13.01
C ASP A 342 19.45 -15.01 13.71
N TYR A 343 18.34 -14.34 13.97
CA TYR A 343 18.29 -13.03 14.60
C TYR A 343 16.99 -12.81 15.37
N LEU A 344 17.07 -11.98 16.41
CA LEU A 344 15.91 -11.41 17.11
C LEU A 344 15.57 -10.08 16.45
N PHE A 345 14.31 -9.90 16.06
CA PHE A 345 13.80 -8.64 15.52
C PHE A 345 12.90 -7.99 16.57
N TRP A 346 13.27 -6.80 17.04
CA TRP A 346 12.58 -6.10 18.11
C TRP A 346 11.94 -4.79 17.65
N PHE A 347 10.89 -4.41 18.36
CA PHE A 347 10.02 -3.27 18.11
C PHE A 347 9.96 -2.41 19.38
N ASN A 348 10.01 -1.10 19.21
CA ASN A 348 9.86 -0.12 20.27
C ASN A 348 8.96 1.01 19.75
N TRP A 349 7.73 1.03 20.22
CA TRP A 349 6.76 2.06 19.91
C TRP A 349 6.79 3.15 20.97
N THR A 350 6.81 4.40 20.52
CA THR A 350 6.52 5.56 21.36
C THR A 350 5.33 6.31 20.77
N PHE A 351 4.50 6.87 21.64
CA PHE A 351 3.35 7.68 21.24
C PHE A 351 3.56 9.08 21.80
N ASP A 352 3.09 10.09 21.08
CA ASP A 352 3.14 11.44 21.60
C ASP A 352 2.36 11.55 22.90
N LYS A 353 2.88 12.42 23.75
CA LYS A 353 2.23 12.78 25.01
C LYS A 353 1.04 13.67 24.69
N GLY A 354 -0.05 13.07 24.20
CA GLY A 354 -1.36 13.69 24.29
C GLY A 354 -1.54 14.14 25.73
N LYS A 355 -1.61 15.45 25.96
CA LYS A 355 -1.54 16.07 27.29
C LYS A 355 -2.43 15.30 28.27
N GLN A 356 -1.82 14.59 29.24
CA GLN A 356 -2.41 13.96 30.44
C GLN A 356 -2.79 12.46 30.43
N ASN A 357 -2.40 11.63 29.46
CA ASN A 357 -2.62 10.17 29.62
C ASN A 357 -1.49 9.48 30.40
N ALA A 358 -1.85 8.69 31.42
CA ALA A 358 -0.92 7.95 32.29
C ALA A 358 -0.28 6.72 31.62
N ASP A 359 -0.70 6.38 30.40
CA ASP A 359 -0.26 5.21 29.62
C ASP A 359 0.78 5.56 28.53
N ASP A 360 1.59 6.59 28.77
CA ASP A 360 2.74 7.04 27.96
C ASP A 360 3.91 6.03 27.91
N LYS A 361 3.67 4.76 28.25
CA LYS A 361 4.71 3.75 28.25
C LYS A 361 5.02 3.34 26.82
N SER A 362 6.31 3.32 26.50
CA SER A 362 6.79 2.68 25.27
C SER A 362 6.39 1.22 25.26
N ILE A 363 5.95 0.72 24.11
CA ILE A 363 5.63 -0.68 23.92
C ILE A 363 6.86 -1.34 23.28
N ILE A 364 7.54 -2.19 24.04
CA ILE A 364 8.77 -2.85 23.62
C ILE A 364 8.57 -4.36 23.61
N GLY A 365 9.07 -5.02 22.58
CA GLY A 365 9.19 -6.47 22.56
C GLY A 365 9.71 -6.98 21.23
N THR A 366 9.62 -8.29 21.02
CA THR A 366 10.18 -8.96 19.85
C THR A 366 9.11 -9.60 18.99
N TRP A 367 9.40 -9.70 17.69
CA TRP A 367 8.53 -10.33 16.68
C TRP A 367 8.05 -11.72 17.10
N ASN A 368 8.94 -12.49 17.70
CA ASN A 368 8.73 -13.90 18.01
C ASN A 368 8.10 -14.16 19.39
N LEU A 369 8.25 -13.26 20.38
CA LEU A 369 7.79 -13.47 21.75
C LEU A 369 6.52 -12.69 22.11
N ASN A 370 6.24 -11.57 21.44
CA ASN A 370 5.12 -10.71 21.79
C ASN A 370 4.43 -10.11 20.55
N TYR A 371 4.20 -10.91 19.52
CA TYR A 371 3.69 -10.45 18.22
C TYR A 371 2.43 -9.56 18.36
N THR A 372 1.40 -10.07 19.04
CA THR A 372 0.12 -9.36 19.23
C THR A 372 0.18 -8.20 20.22
N GLY A 373 1.33 -7.98 20.86
CA GLY A 373 1.54 -6.87 21.77
C GLY A 373 2.46 -5.80 21.20
N VAL A 374 3.22 -6.07 20.14
CA VAL A 374 4.27 -5.16 19.63
C VAL A 374 4.37 -5.05 18.11
N VAL A 375 3.81 -6.01 17.38
CA VAL A 375 3.78 -5.98 15.91
C VAL A 375 2.40 -5.56 15.44
N GLU A 376 1.35 -6.19 15.98
CA GLU A 376 -0.05 -5.88 15.67
C GLU A 376 -0.81 -5.73 16.97
N PHE A 377 -1.33 -4.54 17.27
CA PHE A 377 -2.09 -4.28 18.50
C PHE A 377 -3.00 -3.07 18.34
N ASP A 378 -4.05 -3.00 19.15
CA ASP A 378 -4.93 -1.84 19.19
C ASP A 378 -4.56 -0.88 20.34
N ARG A 379 -4.70 0.42 20.12
CA ARG A 379 -4.57 1.45 21.17
C ARG A 379 -5.65 2.51 21.00
N THR A 380 -6.31 2.89 22.08
CA THR A 380 -7.35 3.94 22.06
C THR A 380 -6.78 5.27 22.52
N PHE A 381 -7.09 6.34 21.77
CA PHE A 381 -6.80 7.72 22.17
C PHE A 381 -8.08 8.40 22.64
N PHE A 382 -8.09 8.88 23.89
CA PHE A 382 -9.28 9.48 24.52
C PHE A 382 -9.37 11.00 24.35
N THR A 383 -8.31 11.64 23.87
CA THR A 383 -8.27 13.07 23.61
C THR A 383 -8.31 13.33 22.11
N GLU A 384 -9.19 14.22 21.68
CA GLU A 384 -9.23 14.67 20.30
C GLU A 384 -7.99 15.49 19.95
N GLY A 385 -7.49 15.33 18.71
CA GLY A 385 -6.34 16.07 18.20
C GLY A 385 -5.45 15.21 17.32
N ASN A 386 -4.33 15.80 16.89
CA ASN A 386 -3.30 15.07 16.17
C ASN A 386 -2.48 14.24 17.17
N HIS A 387 -2.36 12.96 16.88
CA HIS A 387 -1.50 12.03 17.61
C HIS A 387 -0.37 11.56 16.70
N THR A 388 0.77 11.23 17.29
CA THR A 388 1.97 10.74 16.61
C THR A 388 2.36 9.41 17.22
N ALA A 389 2.52 8.40 16.38
CA ALA A 389 3.18 7.16 16.75
C ALA A 389 4.55 7.10 16.07
N THR A 390 5.57 6.66 16.81
CA THR A 390 6.91 6.44 16.29
C THR A 390 7.27 5.00 16.55
N LEU A 391 7.68 4.30 15.48
CA LEU A 391 8.22 2.96 15.57
C LEU A 391 9.73 2.99 15.37
N ILE A 392 10.45 2.45 16.33
CA ILE A 392 11.86 2.09 16.20
C ILE A 392 11.94 0.57 16.15
N VAL A 393 12.61 0.03 15.15
CA VAL A 393 12.95 -1.39 15.12
C VAL A 393 14.44 -1.58 15.32
N GLY A 394 14.83 -2.78 15.69
CA GLY A 394 16.22 -3.19 15.74
C GLY A 394 16.37 -4.69 15.71
N TYR A 395 17.62 -5.15 15.69
CA TYR A 395 17.91 -6.56 15.58
C TYR A 395 19.12 -6.97 16.41
N GLU A 396 19.14 -8.23 16.82
CA GLU A 396 20.26 -8.85 17.52
C GLU A 396 20.60 -10.18 16.85
N SER A 397 21.88 -10.42 16.54
CA SER A 397 22.34 -11.74 16.08
C SER A 397 22.18 -12.74 17.22
N THR A 398 21.62 -13.92 16.94
CA THR A 398 21.55 -15.01 17.93
C THR A 398 22.76 -15.93 17.89
N GLY A 399 23.74 -15.66 17.00
CA GLY A 399 24.95 -16.45 16.78
C GLY A 399 26.22 -15.63 16.76
#